data_AF-A0AA95JQM6-F1
#
_entry.id   AF-A0AA95JQM6-F1
#
_cell.length_a   1.000
_cell.length_b   1.000
_cell.length_c   1.000
_cell.angle_alpha   90.00
_cell.angle_beta   90.00
_cell.angle_gamma   90.00
#
_symmetry.space_group_name_H-M   'P 1'
#
loop_
_entity.id
_entity.type
_entity.pdbx_description
1 polymer ?
#
loop_
_entity_poly.entity_id
_entity_poly.type
_entity_poly.pdbx_seq_one_letter_code
_entity_poly.pdbx_strand_id
1 'polypeptide(L)'
;MSSAAAWEAALDALEADLAAAEELADTGTGAALSDWSAPHLDPLPPELGERAIALAERQQRLLERLPGLITRTRRQLDVARKVSGTGRGPSSTRSAIYIDTTA
;
A
#
# COMPACT_ATOMS: atom_id res chain seq x y z
N MET A 1 2.14 7.64 33.05
CA MET A 1 1.26 8.11 31.95
C MET A 1 -0.18 7.80 32.35
N SER A 2 -1.11 8.71 32.10
CA SER A 2 -2.55 8.40 32.24
C SER A 2 -2.95 7.37 31.17
N SER A 3 -3.95 6.53 31.46
CA SER A 3 -4.53 5.60 30.47
C SER A 3 -4.96 6.31 29.19
N ALA A 4 -5.52 7.52 29.29
CA ALA A 4 -5.90 8.34 28.14
C ALA A 4 -4.70 8.72 27.25
N ALA A 5 -3.59 9.17 27.84
CA ALA A 5 -2.39 9.54 27.08
C ALA A 5 -1.75 8.31 26.39
N ALA A 6 -1.86 7.13 26.99
CA ALA A 6 -1.40 5.89 26.36
C ALA A 6 -2.27 5.49 25.17
N TRP A 7 -3.59 5.69 25.27
CA TRP A 7 -4.52 5.50 24.15
C TRP A 7 -4.33 6.51 23.03
N GLU A 8 -4.10 7.78 23.34
CA GLU A 8 -3.79 8.81 22.34
C GLU A 8 -2.56 8.42 21.53
N ALA A 9 -1.46 8.05 22.19
CA ALA A 9 -0.24 7.63 21.52
C ALA A 9 -0.44 6.37 20.65
N ALA A 10 -1.26 5.42 21.11
CA ALA A 10 -1.58 4.23 20.32
C ALA A 10 -2.44 4.56 19.08
N LEU A 11 -3.41 5.46 19.22
CA LEU A 11 -4.24 5.91 18.09
C LEU A 11 -3.43 6.74 17.10
N ASP A 12 -2.53 7.61 17.57
CA ASP A 12 -1.61 8.38 16.73
C ASP A 12 -0.75 7.45 15.87
N ALA A 13 -0.18 6.40 16.48
CA ALA A 13 0.63 5.41 15.77
C ALA A 13 -0.19 4.67 14.70
N LEU A 14 -1.40 4.21 15.05
CA LEU A 14 -2.29 3.53 14.10
C LEU A 14 -2.74 4.43 12.95
N GLU A 15 -2.96 5.72 13.21
CA GLU A 15 -3.31 6.69 12.18
C GLU A 15 -2.15 6.95 11.22
N ALA A 16 -0.93 7.03 11.73
CA ALA A 16 0.27 7.18 10.91
C ALA A 16 0.50 5.94 10.01
N ASP A 17 0.36 4.74 10.58
CA ASP A 17 0.48 3.49 9.83
C ASP A 17 -0.60 3.39 8.75
N LEU A 18 -1.84 3.79 9.06
CA LEU A 18 -2.93 3.80 8.09
C LEU A 18 -2.68 4.81 6.97
N ALA A 19 -2.20 6.01 7.28
CA ALA A 19 -1.89 7.01 6.27
C ALA A 19 -0.79 6.51 5.30
N ALA A 20 0.25 5.86 5.84
CA ALA A 20 1.29 5.24 5.01
C ALA A 20 0.74 4.09 4.15
N ALA A 21 -0.19 3.28 4.69
CA ALA A 21 -0.85 2.22 3.94
C ALA A 21 -1.75 2.77 2.81
N GLU A 22 -2.48 3.86 3.08
CA GLU A 22 -3.31 4.57 2.10
C GLU A 22 -2.45 5.15 0.97
N GLU A 23 -1.31 5.78 1.30
CA GLU A 23 -0.36 6.30 0.30
C GLU A 23 0.24 5.18 -0.56
N LEU A 24 0.65 4.06 0.05
CA LEU A 24 1.15 2.89 -0.67
C LEU A 24 0.08 2.32 -1.61
N ALA A 25 -1.18 2.28 -1.17
CA ALA A 25 -2.30 1.83 -1.97
C ALA A 25 -2.55 2.72 -3.19
N ASP A 26 -2.41 4.04 -3.04
CA ASP A 26 -2.67 5.01 -4.10
C ASP A 26 -1.53 5.10 -5.12
N THR A 27 -0.29 5.12 -4.63
CA THR A 27 0.90 5.37 -5.47
C THR A 27 1.62 4.09 -5.89
N GLY A 28 1.38 2.98 -5.20
CA GLY A 28 2.17 1.75 -5.33
C GLY A 28 3.59 1.85 -4.77
N THR A 29 3.95 2.97 -4.13
CA THR A 29 5.25 3.23 -3.51
C THR A 29 5.03 3.62 -2.06
N GLY A 30 5.78 3.05 -1.13
CA GLY A 30 5.60 3.35 0.28
C GLY A 30 6.63 2.65 1.15
N ALA A 31 6.72 3.09 2.40
CA ALA A 31 7.56 2.46 3.39
C ALA A 31 7.00 1.08 3.76
N ALA A 32 7.89 0.14 4.11
CA ALA A 32 7.48 -1.08 4.76
C ALA A 32 6.91 -0.72 6.14
N LEU A 33 5.69 -1.17 6.42
CA LEU A 33 5.09 -1.03 7.74
C LEU A 33 5.78 -2.00 8.71
N SER A 34 5.92 -1.57 9.96
CA SER A 34 6.39 -2.43 11.04
C SER A 34 5.32 -3.47 11.36
N ASP A 35 5.73 -4.62 11.91
CA ASP A 35 4.76 -5.59 12.43
C ASP A 35 3.97 -4.95 13.57
N TRP A 36 2.65 -4.88 13.41
CA TRP A 36 1.77 -4.29 14.41
C TRP A 36 1.60 -5.24 15.60
N SER A 37 1.78 -4.72 16.81
CA SER A 37 1.48 -5.42 18.06
C SER A 37 0.41 -4.65 18.84
N ALA A 38 -0.64 -5.35 19.26
CA ALA A 38 -1.69 -4.77 20.08
C ALA A 38 -1.10 -4.29 21.42
N PRO A 39 -1.30 -3.01 21.80
CA PRO A 39 -0.82 -2.51 23.07
C PRO A 39 -1.69 -3.03 24.23
N HIS A 40 -1.08 -3.35 25.37
CA HIS A 40 -1.82 -3.79 26.56
C HIS A 40 -2.33 -2.57 27.34
N LEU A 41 -3.48 -2.03 26.91
CA LEU A 41 -4.10 -0.83 27.48
C LEU A 41 -5.36 -1.18 28.29
N ASP A 42 -5.69 -0.30 29.23
CA ASP A 42 -6.99 -0.30 29.91
C ASP A 42 -8.14 -0.05 28.90
N PRO A 43 -9.43 -0.21 29.28
CA PRO A 43 -10.54 0.09 28.39
C PRO A 43 -10.44 1.49 27.76
N LEU A 44 -10.84 1.59 26.50
CA LEU A 44 -10.81 2.85 25.74
C LEU A 44 -11.61 3.94 26.47
N PRO A 45 -10.99 5.11 26.76
CA PRO A 45 -11.70 6.24 27.33
C PRO A 45 -12.83 6.71 26.40
N PRO A 46 -14.02 7.03 26.94
CA PRO A 46 -15.19 7.40 26.13
C PRO A 46 -14.94 8.61 25.22
N GLU A 47 -14.11 9.55 25.65
CA GLU A 47 -13.69 10.72 24.88
C GLU A 47 -12.92 10.40 23.59
N LEU A 48 -12.29 9.22 23.51
CA LEU A 48 -11.55 8.75 22.33
C LEU A 48 -12.39 7.82 21.45
N GLY A 49 -13.62 7.52 21.84
CA GLY A 49 -14.50 6.57 21.15
C GLY A 49 -14.80 6.97 19.70
N GLU A 50 -15.17 8.23 19.46
CA GLU A 50 -15.47 8.73 18.11
C GLU A 50 -14.24 8.64 17.19
N ARG A 51 -13.06 8.98 17.72
CA ARG A 51 -11.79 8.90 16.99
C ARG A 51 -11.46 7.46 16.61
N ALA A 52 -11.59 6.52 17.55
CA ALA A 52 -11.34 5.11 17.28
C ALA A 52 -12.31 4.53 16.23
N ILE A 53 -13.59 4.95 16.26
CA ILE A 53 -14.58 4.54 15.26
C ILE A 53 -14.21 5.08 13.87
N ALA A 54 -13.90 6.37 13.76
CA ALA A 54 -13.51 6.99 12.49
C ALA A 54 -12.25 6.33 11.89
N LEU A 55 -11.28 5.97 12.73
CA LEU A 55 -10.10 5.22 12.34
C LEU A 55 -10.46 3.82 11.81
N ALA A 56 -11.28 3.07 12.54
CA ALA A 56 -11.72 1.74 12.13
C ALA A 56 -12.47 1.75 10.79
N GLU A 57 -13.32 2.77 10.56
CA GLU A 57 -14.01 2.93 9.28
C GLU A 57 -13.06 3.21 8.11
N ARG A 58 -12.01 4.02 8.32
CA ARG A 58 -10.98 4.24 7.30
C ARG A 58 -10.20 2.96 7.01
N GLN A 59 -9.83 2.20 8.04
CA GLN A 59 -9.18 0.90 7.88
C GLN A 59 -10.05 -0.05 7.07
N GLN A 60 -11.36 -0.11 7.36
CA GLN A 60 -12.30 -0.94 6.63
C GLN A 60 -12.41 -0.56 5.15
N ARG A 61 -12.50 0.74 4.84
CA ARG A 61 -12.49 1.22 3.44
C ARG A 61 -11.21 0.85 2.70
N LEU A 62 -10.06 0.88 3.36
CA LEU A 62 -8.81 0.44 2.76
C LEU A 62 -8.81 -1.07 2.51
N LEU A 63 -9.26 -1.89 3.48
CA LEU A 63 -9.37 -3.34 3.33
C LEU A 63 -10.25 -3.74 2.14
N GLU A 64 -11.36 -3.04 1.93
CA GLU A 64 -12.26 -3.26 0.79
C GLU A 64 -11.58 -2.98 -0.57
N ARG A 65 -10.57 -2.10 -0.60
CA ARG A 65 -9.81 -1.75 -1.82
C ARG A 65 -8.67 -2.74 -2.10
N LEU A 66 -8.15 -3.44 -1.10
CA LEU A 66 -6.99 -4.33 -1.22
C LEU A 66 -7.10 -5.40 -2.34
N PRO A 67 -8.23 -6.11 -2.52
CA PRO A 67 -8.34 -7.13 -3.57
C PRO A 67 -8.11 -6.55 -4.98
N GLY A 68 -8.61 -5.33 -5.22
CA GLY A 68 -8.43 -4.61 -6.47
C GLY A 68 -6.96 -4.23 -6.70
N LEU A 69 -6.29 -3.76 -5.66
CA LEU A 69 -4.87 -3.39 -5.70
C LEU A 69 -3.98 -4.62 -5.96
N ILE A 70 -4.21 -5.73 -5.24
CA ILE A 70 -3.46 -6.98 -5.43
C ILE A 70 -3.61 -7.48 -6.88
N THR A 71 -4.82 -7.43 -7.43
CA THR A 71 -5.10 -7.85 -8.80
C THR A 71 -4.39 -6.97 -9.82
N ARG A 72 -4.41 -5.64 -9.62
CA ARG A 72 -3.69 -4.67 -10.47
C ARG A 72 -2.18 -4.92 -10.46
N THR A 73 -1.58 -5.07 -9.27
CA THR A 73 -0.14 -5.32 -9.11
C THR A 73 0.27 -6.63 -9.76
N ARG A 74 -0.51 -7.71 -9.59
CA ARG A 74 -0.24 -9.00 -10.25
C ARG A 74 -0.27 -8.88 -11.78
N ARG A 75 -1.24 -8.14 -12.33
CA ARG A 75 -1.33 -7.90 -13.78
C ARG A 75 -0.15 -7.09 -14.30
N GLN A 76 0.28 -6.06 -13.58
CA GLN A 76 1.48 -5.28 -13.92
C GLN A 76 2.74 -6.16 -13.91
N LEU A 77 2.87 -7.04 -12.91
CA LEU A 77 3.99 -7.97 -12.83
C LEU A 77 3.98 -8.99 -13.99
N ASP A 78 2.81 -9.51 -14.38
CA ASP A 78 2.69 -10.44 -15.52
C ASP A 78 3.09 -9.77 -16.84
N VAL A 79 2.63 -8.53 -17.08
CA VAL A 79 3.05 -7.74 -18.25
C VAL A 79 4.56 -7.49 -18.25
N ALA A 80 5.12 -7.08 -17.11
CA ALA A 80 6.56 -6.85 -16.97
C ALA A 80 7.39 -8.12 -17.23
N ARG A 81 6.92 -9.28 -16.74
CA ARG A 81 7.54 -10.59 -17.01
C ARG A 81 7.49 -10.95 -18.49
N LYS A 82 6.38 -10.71 -19.18
CA LYS A 82 6.24 -10.97 -20.63
C LYS A 82 7.20 -10.11 -21.46
N VAL A 83 7.29 -8.81 -21.17
CA VAL A 83 8.24 -7.89 -21.84
C VAL A 83 9.70 -8.25 -21.53
N SER A 84 9.99 -8.73 -20.32
CA SER A 84 11.34 -9.17 -19.95
C SER A 84 11.72 -10.52 -20.59
N GLY A 85 10.75 -11.42 -20.79
CA GLY A 85 10.93 -12.71 -21.45
C GLY A 85 11.16 -12.62 -22.96
N THR A 86 10.60 -11.61 -23.63
CA THR A 86 10.85 -11.35 -25.06
C THR A 86 12.25 -10.76 -25.34
N GLY A 87 13.02 -10.41 -24.30
CA GLY A 87 14.36 -9.81 -24.40
C GLY A 87 15.54 -10.76 -24.16
N ARG A 88 15.33 -12.05 -23.83
CA ARG A 88 16.41 -13.00 -23.51
C ARG A 88 16.36 -14.26 -24.39
N GLY A 89 16.44 -14.07 -25.69
CA GLY A 89 16.95 -15.08 -26.62
C GLY A 89 18.43 -14.80 -26.94
N PRO A 90 19.28 -15.80 -27.20
CA PRO A 90 20.65 -15.55 -27.62
C PRO A 90 20.65 -14.72 -28.90
N SER A 91 21.59 -13.77 -28.97
CA SER A 91 21.88 -12.92 -30.12
C SER A 91 21.74 -13.64 -31.47
N SER A 92 20.66 -13.35 -32.21
CA SER A 92 20.70 -13.36 -33.68
C SER A 92 19.66 -12.38 -34.23
N THR A 93 20.17 -11.25 -34.72
CA THR A 93 19.51 -10.35 -35.68
C THR A 93 18.30 -9.57 -35.14
N ARG A 94 18.57 -8.57 -34.30
CA ARG A 94 17.71 -7.37 -34.23
C ARG A 94 17.76 -6.69 -35.60
N SER A 95 16.78 -6.97 -36.45
CA SER A 95 16.48 -6.09 -37.58
C SER A 95 15.97 -4.78 -37.01
N ALA A 96 16.85 -3.78 -36.91
CA ALA A 96 16.44 -2.42 -36.61
C ALA A 96 15.67 -1.90 -37.82
N ILE A 97 14.37 -1.72 -37.67
CA ILE A 97 13.51 -1.12 -38.70
C ILE A 97 13.71 0.39 -38.62
N TYR A 98 14.44 0.95 -39.59
CA TYR A 98 14.52 2.38 -39.82
C TYR A 98 13.30 2.79 -40.65
N ILE A 99 12.40 3.60 -40.08
CA ILE A 99 11.35 4.27 -40.84
C ILE A 99 11.91 5.62 -41.24
N ASP A 100 12.22 5.79 -42.52
CA ASP A 100 12.43 7.09 -43.12
C ASP A 100 11.08 7.72 -43.39
N THR A 101 10.79 8.85 -42.75
CA THR A 101 9.59 9.64 -43.00
C THR A 101 9.98 10.84 -43.86
N THR A 102 10.09 10.63 -45.16
CA THR A 102 10.18 11.75 -46.11
C THR A 102 8.77 12.21 -46.45
N ALA A 103 8.49 13.46 -46.09
CA ALA A 103 7.25 14.21 -46.30
C ALA A 103 6.84 14.35 -47.78
#